data_AF-A0A401FMQ1-F1
#
_entry.id   AF-A0A401FMQ1-F1
#
_cell.length_a   1.000
_cell.length_b   1.000
_cell.length_c   1.000
_cell.angle_alpha   90.00
_cell.angle_beta   90.00
_cell.angle_gamma   90.00
#
_symmetry.space_group_name_H-M   'P 1'
#
loop_
_entity.id
_entity.type
_entity.pdbx_description
1 polymer ?
#
loop_
_entity_poly.entity_id
_entity_poly.type
_entity_poly.pdbx_seq_one_letter_code
_entity_poly.pdbx_strand_id
1 'polypeptide(L)'
;MGINHSIAHQLGAAFHIPHGLANAMLLPYVVSYNASKSDTALRKYAEATRKAGLASSGMGDKVAVRHLISQIQTMMRQMHCPATLDAFGIDQATAVKMTAKIVRDARQDGTFPGNPVVPTDDDLISIYKQIIK
;
A
#
# COMPACT_ATOMS: atom_id res chain seq x y z
N MET A 1 -5.63 7.14 9.72
CA MET A 1 -5.26 6.04 8.81
C MET A 1 -5.91 6.26 7.45
N GLY A 2 -5.79 5.33 6.50
CA GLY A 2 -6.32 5.45 5.14
C GLY A 2 -6.44 4.08 4.46
N ILE A 3 -6.47 4.05 3.12
CA ILE A 3 -6.79 2.83 2.35
C ILE A 3 -5.79 1.68 2.56
N ASN A 4 -4.57 1.96 3.03
CA ASN A 4 -3.61 0.92 3.41
C ASN A 4 -4.16 0.01 4.51
N HIS A 5 -4.68 0.59 5.58
CA HIS A 5 -5.26 -0.17 6.70
C HIS A 5 -6.59 -0.81 6.28
N SER A 6 -7.41 -0.05 5.55
CA SER A 6 -8.72 -0.51 5.10
C SER A 6 -8.63 -1.79 4.26
N ILE A 7 -7.67 -1.88 3.33
CA ILE A 7 -7.41 -3.13 2.58
C ILE A 7 -6.74 -4.17 3.50
N ALA A 8 -5.76 -3.78 4.32
CA ALA A 8 -5.02 -4.71 5.20
C ALA A 8 -5.93 -5.45 6.21
N HIS A 9 -6.96 -4.79 6.75
CA HIS A 9 -7.96 -5.45 7.61
C HIS A 9 -8.68 -6.58 6.87
N GLN A 10 -9.04 -6.36 5.59
CA GLN A 10 -9.72 -7.38 4.80
C GLN A 10 -8.79 -8.53 4.43
N LEU A 11 -7.50 -8.26 4.19
CA LEU A 11 -6.50 -9.33 3.99
C LEU A 11 -6.34 -10.19 5.25
N GLY A 12 -6.27 -9.56 6.42
CA GLY A 12 -6.20 -10.26 7.70
C GLY A 12 -7.45 -11.10 7.96
N ALA A 13 -8.64 -10.57 7.66
CA ALA A 13 -9.90 -11.28 7.84
C ALA A 13 -10.09 -12.44 6.83
N ALA A 14 -9.65 -12.28 5.58
CA ALA A 14 -9.83 -13.27 4.52
C ALA A 14 -8.77 -14.38 4.53
N PHE A 15 -7.52 -14.05 4.86
CA PHE A 15 -6.37 -14.93 4.65
C PHE A 15 -5.50 -15.11 5.90
N HIS A 16 -5.91 -14.56 7.05
CA HIS A 16 -5.17 -14.63 8.32
C HIS A 16 -3.74 -14.07 8.25
N ILE A 17 -3.51 -13.08 7.37
CA ILE A 17 -2.22 -12.40 7.25
C ILE A 17 -2.02 -11.51 8.48
N PRO A 18 -0.87 -11.58 9.17
CA PRO A 18 -0.55 -10.67 10.27
C PRO A 18 -0.69 -9.20 9.85
N HIS A 19 -1.31 -8.40 10.70
CA HIS A 19 -1.71 -7.02 10.35
C HIS A 19 -0.54 -6.16 9.84
N GLY A 20 0.63 -6.22 10.49
CA GLY A 20 1.81 -5.48 10.06
C GLY A 20 2.32 -5.91 8.68
N LEU A 21 2.26 -7.21 8.39
CA LEU A 21 2.69 -7.77 7.11
C LEU A 21 1.74 -7.37 5.96
N ALA A 22 0.43 -7.45 6.18
CA ALA A 22 -0.56 -6.98 5.22
C ALA A 22 -0.37 -5.50 4.87
N ASN A 23 -0.11 -4.65 5.87
CA ASN A 23 0.20 -3.24 5.65
C ASN A 23 1.50 -3.06 4.87
N ALA A 24 2.55 -3.84 5.17
CA ALA A 24 3.84 -3.73 4.49
C ALA A 24 3.74 -4.08 3.00
N MET A 25 3.02 -5.15 2.63
CA MET A 25 2.78 -5.54 1.23
C MET A 25 2.11 -4.42 0.42
N LEU A 26 1.15 -3.70 1.03
CA LEU A 26 0.35 -2.67 0.35
C LEU A 26 1.03 -1.31 0.27
N LEU A 27 1.87 -0.97 1.25
CA LEU A 27 2.37 0.39 1.45
C LEU A 27 3.10 0.99 0.24
N PRO A 28 3.99 0.27 -0.47
CA PRO A 28 4.62 0.77 -1.70
C PRO A 28 3.61 1.27 -2.73
N TYR A 29 2.50 0.53 -2.89
CA TYR A 29 1.49 0.79 -3.90
C TYR A 29 0.53 1.89 -3.47
N VAL A 30 0.15 1.95 -2.19
CA VAL A 30 -0.70 3.02 -1.65
C VAL A 30 0.02 4.37 -1.66
N VAL A 31 1.32 4.40 -1.32
CA VAL A 31 2.15 5.61 -1.42
C VAL A 31 2.20 6.09 -2.87
N SER A 32 2.48 5.18 -3.81
CA SER A 32 2.50 5.49 -5.25
C SER A 32 1.16 6.03 -5.74
N TYR A 33 0.05 5.40 -5.35
CA TYR A 33 -1.29 5.81 -5.72
C TYR A 33 -1.59 7.23 -5.22
N ASN A 34 -1.47 7.46 -3.91
CA ASN A 34 -1.78 8.75 -3.29
C ASN A 34 -0.91 9.87 -3.85
N ALA A 35 0.40 9.63 -4.02
CA ALA A 35 1.33 10.62 -4.57
C ALA A 35 1.07 10.93 -6.05
N SER A 36 0.49 10.00 -6.82
CA SER A 36 0.13 10.23 -8.22
C SER A 36 -1.18 11.01 -8.40
N LYS A 37 -2.06 11.00 -7.38
CA LYS A 37 -3.40 11.58 -7.43
C LYS A 37 -3.55 12.88 -6.62
N SER A 38 -2.56 13.22 -5.78
CA SER A 38 -2.61 14.41 -4.92
C SER A 38 -1.23 15.04 -4.76
N ASP A 39 -1.09 16.28 -5.22
CA ASP A 39 0.13 17.09 -5.02
C ASP A 39 0.43 17.31 -3.53
N THR A 40 -0.61 17.45 -2.70
CA THR A 40 -0.46 17.56 -1.26
C THR A 40 0.11 16.27 -0.67
N ALA A 41 -0.37 15.10 -1.10
CA ALA A 41 0.18 13.83 -0.64
C ALA A 41 1.63 13.64 -1.13
N LEU A 42 1.91 13.95 -2.39
CA LEU A 42 3.25 13.93 -2.98
C LEU A 42 4.25 14.76 -2.15
N ARG A 43 3.92 16.02 -1.87
CA ARG A 43 4.76 16.92 -1.06
C ARG A 43 4.98 16.38 0.35
N LYS A 44 3.92 15.90 1.01
CA LYS A 44 4.01 15.34 2.38
C LYS A 44 4.89 14.10 2.44
N TYR A 45 4.76 13.17 1.48
CA TYR A 45 5.64 11.99 1.42
C TYR A 45 7.09 12.39 1.13
N ALA A 46 7.33 13.32 0.20
CA ALA A 46 8.67 13.81 -0.11
C ALA A 46 9.32 14.49 1.11
N GLU A 47 8.58 15.33 1.83
CA GLU A 47 9.05 15.98 3.06
C GLU A 47 9.38 14.95 4.14
N ALA A 48 8.50 13.96 4.37
CA ALA A 48 8.77 12.88 5.31
C ALA A 48 10.02 12.08 4.92
N THR A 49 10.21 11.82 3.63
CA THR A 49 11.38 11.11 3.09
C THR A 49 12.67 11.88 3.39
N ARG A 50 12.67 13.21 3.19
CA ARG A 50 13.82 14.06 3.50
C ARG A 50 14.10 14.10 5.00
N LYS A 51 13.06 14.25 5.83
CA LYS A 51 13.17 14.24 7.30
C LYS A 51 13.72 12.92 7.83
N ALA A 52 13.42 11.81 7.15
CA ALA A 52 13.96 10.48 7.47
C ALA A 52 15.41 10.27 6.98
N GLY A 53 16.04 11.25 6.33
CA GLY A 53 17.39 11.13 5.78
C GLY A 53 17.48 10.26 4.51
N LEU A 54 16.35 9.93 3.89
CA LEU A 54 16.27 9.06 2.71
C LEU A 54 16.34 9.84 1.37
N ALA A 55 16.25 11.17 1.43
CA ALA A 55 16.37 12.07 0.29
C ALA A 55 17.02 13.39 0.71
N SER A 56 17.81 14.01 -0.19
CA SER A 56 18.38 15.33 0.03
C SER A 56 17.34 16.44 -0.17
N SER A 57 17.61 17.63 0.38
CA SER A 57 16.73 18.80 0.25
C SER A 57 16.49 19.23 -1.21
N GLY A 58 17.53 19.14 -2.06
CA GLY A 58 17.45 19.49 -3.47
C GLY A 58 16.81 18.41 -4.38
N MET A 59 16.51 17.22 -3.85
CA MET A 59 15.88 16.16 -4.62
C MET A 59 14.42 16.48 -4.91
N GLY A 60 13.98 16.38 -6.17
CA GLY A 60 12.59 16.64 -6.55
C GLY A 60 11.59 15.66 -5.90
N ASP A 61 10.37 16.12 -5.59
CA ASP A 61 9.39 15.35 -4.80
C ASP A 61 9.08 13.97 -5.39
N LYS A 62 8.90 13.87 -6.71
CA LYS A 62 8.66 12.59 -7.39
C LYS A 62 9.83 11.62 -7.26
N VAL A 63 11.06 12.12 -7.17
CA VAL A 63 12.26 11.29 -6.97
C VAL A 63 12.33 10.85 -5.51
N ALA A 64 12.06 11.76 -4.56
CA ALA A 64 12.00 11.44 -3.14
C ALA A 64 10.95 10.36 -2.83
N VAL A 65 9.74 10.45 -3.39
CA VAL A 65 8.71 9.41 -3.20
C VAL A 65 9.16 8.05 -3.79
N ARG A 66 9.85 8.02 -4.93
CA ARG A 66 10.41 6.78 -5.46
C ARG A 66 11.48 6.18 -4.54
N HIS A 67 12.31 7.02 -3.91
CA HIS A 67 13.27 6.58 -2.89
C HIS A 67 12.56 5.99 -1.67
N LEU A 68 11.49 6.63 -1.18
CA LEU A 68 10.68 6.09 -0.08
C LEU A 68 10.11 4.70 -0.41
N ILE A 69 9.51 4.56 -1.58
CA ILE A 69 8.95 3.28 -2.05
C ILE A 69 10.05 2.21 -2.12
N SER A 70 11.20 2.55 -2.69
CA SER A 70 12.36 1.66 -2.79
C SER A 70 12.89 1.25 -1.40
N GLN A 71 12.92 2.19 -0.45
CA GLN A 71 13.36 1.92 0.92
C GLN A 71 12.39 0.98 1.64
N ILE A 72 11.07 1.18 1.51
CA ILE A 72 10.05 0.28 2.08
C ILE A 72 10.27 -1.14 1.55
N GLN A 73 10.40 -1.30 0.24
CA GLN A 73 10.63 -2.61 -0.38
C GLN A 73 11.97 -3.23 0.07
N THR A 74 13.00 -2.41 0.26
CA THR A 74 14.31 -2.87 0.75
C THR A 74 14.22 -3.38 2.18
N MET A 75 13.52 -2.66 3.07
CA MET A 75 13.30 -3.08 4.45
C MET A 75 12.51 -4.38 4.52
N MET A 76 11.46 -4.53 3.69
CA MET A 76 10.70 -5.79 3.62
C MET A 76 11.61 -6.98 3.27
N ARG A 77 12.51 -6.82 2.28
CA ARG A 77 13.46 -7.87 1.92
C ARG A 77 14.44 -8.17 3.05
N GLN A 78 14.99 -7.14 3.71
CA GLN A 78 15.92 -7.31 4.84
C GLN A 78 15.29 -8.04 6.04
N MET A 79 13.98 -7.84 6.25
CA MET A 79 13.21 -8.52 7.29
C MET A 79 12.63 -9.86 6.84
N HIS A 80 12.97 -10.35 5.64
CA HIS A 80 12.44 -11.57 5.04
C HIS A 80 10.89 -11.61 5.02
N CYS A 81 10.25 -10.47 4.85
CA CYS A 81 8.80 -10.37 4.74
C CYS A 81 8.38 -10.73 3.30
N PRO A 82 7.40 -11.63 3.11
CA PRO A 82 6.85 -11.90 1.79
C PRO A 82 6.21 -10.63 1.21
N ALA A 83 6.53 -10.34 -0.05
CA ALA A 83 6.10 -9.11 -0.71
C ALA A 83 4.75 -9.25 -1.43
N THR A 84 4.28 -10.48 -1.63
CA THR A 84 3.04 -10.82 -2.32
C THR A 84 2.26 -11.88 -1.56
N LEU A 85 1.00 -12.05 -1.95
CA LEU A 85 0.10 -13.09 -1.44
C LEU A 85 0.61 -14.49 -1.81
N ASP A 86 1.11 -14.69 -3.03
CA ASP A 86 1.71 -15.95 -3.46
C ASP A 86 2.94 -16.29 -2.61
N ALA A 87 3.85 -15.32 -2.39
CA ALA A 87 5.02 -15.50 -1.54
C ALA A 87 4.67 -15.78 -0.06
N PHE A 88 3.46 -15.40 0.39
CA PHE A 88 2.94 -15.74 1.71
C PHE A 88 2.26 -17.13 1.75
N GLY A 89 1.94 -17.71 0.59
CA GLY A 89 1.30 -19.02 0.45
C GLY A 89 -0.19 -18.99 0.07
N ILE A 90 -0.69 -17.86 -0.44
CA ILE A 90 -2.07 -17.74 -0.93
C ILE A 90 -2.09 -17.87 -2.44
N ASP A 91 -2.75 -18.91 -2.92
CA ASP A 91 -2.95 -19.16 -4.35
C ASP A 91 -3.60 -17.97 -5.07
N GLN A 92 -3.07 -17.63 -6.25
CA GLN A 92 -3.53 -16.50 -7.06
C GLN A 92 -5.01 -16.60 -7.42
N ALA A 93 -5.52 -17.80 -7.76
CA ALA A 93 -6.93 -17.96 -8.12
C ALA A 93 -7.84 -17.68 -6.92
N THR A 94 -7.41 -18.09 -5.71
CA THR A 94 -8.07 -17.76 -4.46
C THR A 94 -8.06 -16.25 -4.19
N ALA A 95 -6.90 -15.60 -4.34
CA ALA A 95 -6.77 -14.15 -4.17
C ALA A 95 -7.64 -13.37 -5.16
N VAL A 96 -7.70 -13.78 -6.43
CA VAL A 96 -8.53 -13.17 -7.48
C VAL A 96 -10.02 -13.32 -7.15
N LYS A 97 -10.47 -14.51 -6.73
CA LYS A 97 -11.87 -14.75 -6.35
C LYS A 97 -12.34 -13.83 -5.21
N MET A 98 -11.45 -13.48 -4.30
CA MET A 98 -11.76 -12.62 -3.15
C MET A 98 -11.77 -11.12 -3.47
N THR A 99 -11.29 -10.71 -4.65
CA THR A 99 -11.14 -9.29 -5.05
C THR A 99 -12.40 -8.45 -4.76
N ALA A 100 -13.56 -8.90 -5.26
CA ALA A 100 -14.80 -8.13 -5.13
C ALA A 100 -15.22 -7.95 -3.66
N LYS A 101 -15.05 -8.99 -2.83
CA LYS A 101 -15.36 -8.93 -1.39
C LYS A 101 -14.39 -8.00 -0.66
N ILE A 102 -13.09 -8.13 -0.92
CA ILE A 102 -12.05 -7.29 -0.30
C ILE A 102 -12.30 -5.81 -0.61
N VAL A 103 -12.59 -5.47 -1.86
CA VAL A 103 -12.85 -4.09 -2.29
C VAL A 103 -14.10 -3.52 -1.62
N ARG A 104 -15.22 -4.26 -1.67
CA ARG A 104 -16.48 -3.84 -1.05
C ARG A 104 -16.31 -3.59 0.45
N ASP A 105 -15.67 -4.52 1.15
CA ASP A 105 -15.54 -4.44 2.61
C ASP A 105 -14.50 -3.37 3.01
N ALA A 106 -13.44 -3.17 2.20
CA ALA A 106 -12.48 -2.08 2.39
C ALA A 106 -13.14 -0.70 2.33
N ARG A 107 -14.18 -0.49 1.51
CA ARG A 107 -14.93 0.78 1.47
C ARG A 107 -15.74 1.05 2.73
N GLN A 108 -16.18 0.00 3.40
CA GLN A 108 -16.97 0.08 4.63
C GLN A 108 -16.08 0.20 5.87
N ASP A 109 -14.77 0.01 5.72
CA ASP A 109 -13.82 0.10 6.81
C ASP A 109 -13.72 1.54 7.35
N GLY A 110 -13.71 1.67 8.68
CA GLY A 110 -13.67 2.98 9.35
C GLY A 110 -12.42 3.82 9.07
N THR A 111 -11.34 3.22 8.52
CA THR A 111 -10.13 3.95 8.13
C THR A 111 -10.20 4.52 6.72
N PHE A 112 -11.13 4.05 5.88
CA PHE A 112 -11.28 4.46 4.48
C PHE A 112 -11.44 5.98 4.28
N PRO A 113 -12.30 6.69 5.06
CA PRO A 113 -12.52 8.13 4.87
C PRO A 113 -11.28 8.99 5.17
N GLY A 114 -10.28 8.44 5.87
CA GLY A 114 -9.06 9.16 6.24
C GLY A 114 -7.99 9.23 5.14
N ASN A 115 -8.21 8.57 4.00
CA ASN A 115 -7.24 8.60 2.90
C ASN A 115 -7.25 9.98 2.19
N PRO A 116 -6.10 10.56 1.80
CA PRO A 116 -6.04 11.89 1.18
C PRO A 116 -6.70 11.98 -0.20
N VAL A 117 -6.99 10.84 -0.82
CA VAL A 117 -7.67 10.72 -2.10
C VAL A 117 -8.76 9.67 -1.93
N VAL A 118 -10.01 9.99 -2.26
CA VAL A 118 -11.10 9.00 -2.24
C VAL A 118 -10.93 8.07 -3.45
N PRO A 119 -10.60 6.77 -3.28
CA PRO A 119 -10.40 5.88 -4.41
C PRO A 119 -11.72 5.35 -4.98
N THR A 120 -11.70 5.05 -6.27
CA THR A 120 -12.73 4.24 -6.93
C THR A 120 -12.52 2.75 -6.64
N ASP A 121 -13.49 1.91 -6.97
CA ASP A 121 -13.36 0.46 -6.84
C ASP A 121 -12.24 -0.07 -7.74
N ASP A 122 -12.09 0.49 -8.95
CA ASP A 122 -11.02 0.14 -9.88
C ASP A 122 -9.62 0.51 -9.34
N ASP A 123 -9.51 1.63 -8.61
CA ASP A 123 -8.27 2.01 -7.94
C ASP A 123 -7.90 0.97 -6.86
N LEU A 124 -8.86 0.56 -6.03
CA LEU A 124 -8.67 -0.46 -4.99
C LEU A 124 -8.30 -1.82 -5.59
N ILE A 125 -8.99 -2.23 -6.65
CA ILE A 125 -8.69 -3.46 -7.41
C ILE A 125 -7.27 -3.38 -7.96
N SER A 126 -6.88 -2.24 -8.53
CA SER A 126 -5.56 -2.05 -9.12
C SER A 126 -4.46 -2.16 -8.06
N ILE A 127 -4.67 -1.59 -6.87
CA ILE A 127 -3.74 -1.71 -5.72
C ILE A 127 -3.66 -3.16 -5.25
N TYR A 128 -4.80 -3.81 -5.04
CA TYR A 128 -4.85 -5.20 -4.57
C TYR A 128 -4.16 -6.15 -5.55
N LYS A 129 -4.38 -5.99 -6.86
CA LYS A 129 -3.73 -6.78 -7.91
C LYS A 129 -2.20 -6.68 -7.89
N GLN A 130 -1.62 -5.59 -7.37
CA GLN A 130 -0.16 -5.48 -7.27
C GLN A 130 0.47 -6.52 -6.35
N ILE A 131 -0.29 -7.04 -5.39
CA ILE A 131 0.18 -8.01 -4.40
C ILE A 131 -0.32 -9.44 -4.67
N ILE A 132 -1.12 -9.69 -5.72
CA ILE A 132 -1.64 -11.04 -6.04
C ILE A 132 -0.57 -11.97 -6.64
N LYS A 133 0.53 -11.41 -7.16
CA LYS A 133 1.54 -12.10 -7.99
C LYS A 133 2.23 -13.24 -7.26
#